data_AF-A0A3D1JSH1-F1
#
_entry.id   AF-A0A3D1JSH1-F1
#
_cell.length_a   1.000
_cell.length_b   1.000
_cell.length_c   1.000
_cell.angle_alpha   90.00
_cell.angle_beta   90.00
_cell.angle_gamma   90.00
#
_symmetry.space_group_name_H-M   'P 1'
#
loop_
_entity.id
_entity.type
_entity.pdbx_description
1 polymer ?
#
loop_
_entity_poly.entity_id
_entity_poly.type
_entity_poly.pdbx_seq_one_letter_code
_entity_poly.pdbx_strand_id
1 'polypeptide(L)'
;MQATLEDFFKALRGSDLEIHLNAQVEAARAVELVGWSDRALLKSALGTTLAKTTVDRALFDEAFDHFFRFSSFENLAAPGGAVRPGVQPGADATPAQDPPEQSPKNQTATGSGGPGGCQGSGGQALSQLLLSGDSAALAKRMQEAAREVGLTDIWFFTQKGFYTQKIQQAMGLELLDREISDAKRQTLAPERAKELELARKKLFEEVRNFVERKLALFGTAPTRQLHDDFLQTQKLSNIEKRDFARMHVIVSKIAKRLADRHSRRKKQRVRGQLDFRKTLRKNAAYDGVMFETFWR
;
A
#
# COMPACT_ATOMS: atom_id res chain seq x y z
N MET A 1 -1.77 -9.67 -14.28
CA MET A 1 -0.33 -9.36 -14.49
C MET A 1 -0.03 -7.87 -14.40
N GLN A 2 -0.81 -6.97 -15.04
CA GLN A 2 -0.62 -5.51 -14.89
C GLN A 2 -0.91 -4.99 -13.48
N ALA A 3 -1.99 -5.45 -12.84
CA ALA A 3 -2.37 -4.98 -11.49
C ALA A 3 -1.28 -5.18 -10.42
N THR A 4 -0.58 -6.32 -10.44
CA THR A 4 0.50 -6.60 -9.47
C THR A 4 1.72 -5.70 -9.64
N LEU A 5 2.01 -5.31 -10.88
CA LEU A 5 3.13 -4.44 -11.24
C LEU A 5 2.78 -2.95 -10.97
N GLU A 6 1.53 -2.56 -11.20
CA GLU A 6 1.01 -1.25 -10.79
C GLU A 6 1.01 -1.07 -9.28
N ASP A 7 0.59 -2.09 -8.52
CA ASP A 7 0.63 -2.06 -7.06
C ASP A 7 2.08 -2.04 -6.53
N PHE A 8 3.01 -2.71 -7.22
CA PHE A 8 4.43 -2.60 -6.91
C PHE A 8 4.97 -1.19 -7.18
N PHE A 9 4.58 -0.54 -8.29
CA PHE A 9 4.96 0.87 -8.54
C PHE A 9 4.38 1.82 -7.49
N LYS A 10 3.17 1.58 -7.00
CA LYS A 10 2.60 2.34 -5.88
C LYS A 10 3.44 2.14 -4.61
N ALA A 11 3.88 0.92 -4.33
CA ALA A 11 4.74 0.62 -3.18
C ALA A 11 6.14 1.29 -3.31
N LEU A 12 6.74 1.28 -4.50
CA LEU A 12 8.04 1.91 -4.76
C LEU A 12 8.02 3.44 -4.68
N ARG A 13 6.96 4.08 -5.22
CA ARG A 13 6.75 5.53 -4.98
C ARG A 13 6.61 5.85 -3.50
N GLY A 14 6.26 4.83 -2.73
CA GLY A 14 6.18 4.86 -1.30
C GLY A 14 7.50 4.84 -0.54
N SER A 15 8.50 4.14 -1.07
CA SER A 15 9.84 4.02 -0.48
C SER A 15 10.76 5.16 -0.92
N ASP A 16 10.21 6.33 -1.21
CA ASP A 16 10.92 7.52 -1.71
C ASP A 16 11.66 7.33 -3.05
N LEU A 17 11.35 6.30 -3.84
CA LEU A 17 11.89 6.12 -5.18
C LEU A 17 11.00 6.85 -6.21
N GLU A 18 11.54 7.89 -6.85
CA GLU A 18 10.83 8.61 -7.90
C GLU A 18 10.82 7.80 -9.21
N ILE A 19 9.65 7.28 -9.59
CA ILE A 19 9.50 6.48 -10.81
C ILE A 19 8.81 7.29 -11.91
N HIS A 20 9.57 7.66 -12.92
CA HIS A 20 9.05 8.29 -14.14
C HIS A 20 8.29 7.29 -15.04
N LEU A 21 7.38 7.78 -15.88
CA LEU A 21 6.54 6.95 -16.76
C LEU A 21 7.35 6.10 -17.74
N ASN A 22 8.46 6.63 -18.27
CA ASN A 22 9.36 5.87 -19.14
C ASN A 22 9.96 4.65 -18.44
N ALA A 23 10.38 4.79 -17.18
CA ALA A 23 10.91 3.70 -16.38
C ALA A 23 9.84 2.63 -16.09
N GLN A 24 8.57 3.03 -15.93
CA GLN A 24 7.45 2.09 -15.76
C GLN A 24 7.23 1.23 -17.02
N VAL A 25 7.31 1.84 -18.21
CA VAL A 25 7.18 1.13 -19.49
C VAL A 25 8.38 0.22 -19.75
N GLU A 26 9.59 0.64 -19.38
CA GLU A 26 10.80 -0.19 -19.45
C GLU A 26 10.73 -1.38 -18.49
N ALA A 27 10.31 -1.15 -17.24
CA ALA A 27 10.10 -2.19 -16.26
C ALA A 27 9.02 -3.20 -16.70
N ALA A 28 7.90 -2.74 -17.27
CA ALA A 28 6.87 -3.62 -17.79
C ALA A 28 7.42 -4.56 -18.90
N ARG A 29 8.19 -4.01 -19.85
CA ARG A 29 8.85 -4.82 -20.89
C ARG A 29 9.90 -5.77 -20.33
N ALA A 30 10.66 -5.35 -19.32
CA ALA A 30 11.63 -6.22 -18.66
C ALA A 30 10.95 -7.41 -17.95
N VAL A 31 9.78 -7.19 -17.35
CA VAL A 31 9.00 -8.27 -16.71
C VAL A 31 8.38 -9.22 -17.73
N GLU A 32 7.95 -8.73 -18.89
CA GLU A 32 7.48 -9.60 -19.99
C GLU A 32 8.59 -10.55 -20.49
N LEU A 33 9.86 -10.12 -20.45
CA LEU A 33 11.00 -10.93 -20.88
C LEU A 33 11.48 -11.93 -19.82
N VAL A 34 11.51 -11.51 -18.55
CA VAL A 34 12.07 -12.31 -17.44
C VAL A 34 11.02 -13.25 -16.82
N GLY A 35 9.75 -12.85 -16.83
CA GLY A 35 8.68 -13.55 -16.14
C GLY A 35 8.73 -13.42 -14.62
N TRP A 36 7.83 -14.11 -13.93
CA TRP A 36 7.63 -14.02 -12.47
C TRP A 36 8.17 -15.25 -11.70
N SER A 37 8.75 -16.22 -12.41
CA SER A 37 9.17 -17.51 -11.85
C SER A 37 10.44 -17.42 -11.01
N ASP A 38 11.38 -16.56 -11.38
CA ASP A 38 12.64 -16.37 -10.66
C ASP A 38 12.70 -14.98 -10.00
N ARG A 39 12.63 -14.99 -8.66
CA ARG A 39 12.68 -13.78 -7.82
C ARG A 39 14.00 -13.03 -7.96
N ALA A 40 15.13 -13.73 -8.05
CA ALA A 40 16.44 -13.08 -8.10
C ALA A 40 16.65 -12.38 -9.45
N LEU A 41 16.22 -13.03 -10.53
CA LEU A 41 16.21 -12.46 -11.87
C LEU A 41 15.25 -11.27 -11.97
N LEU A 42 14.02 -11.39 -11.43
CA LEU A 42 13.04 -10.31 -11.40
C LEU A 42 13.55 -9.08 -10.62
N LYS A 43 14.14 -9.30 -9.42
CA LYS A 43 14.74 -8.24 -8.60
C LYS A 43 15.86 -7.53 -9.36
N SER A 44 16.70 -8.30 -10.04
CA SER A 44 17.82 -7.76 -10.82
C SER A 44 17.34 -6.90 -11.98
N ALA A 45 16.41 -7.42 -12.79
CA ALA A 45 15.87 -6.75 -13.96
C ALA A 45 15.11 -5.46 -13.59
N LEU A 46 14.17 -5.55 -12.64
CA LEU A 46 13.42 -4.38 -12.18
C LEU A 46 14.34 -3.34 -11.55
N GLY A 47 15.28 -3.77 -10.70
CA GLY A 47 16.23 -2.85 -10.08
C GLY A 47 17.14 -2.16 -11.09
N THR A 48 17.49 -2.80 -12.22
CA THR A 48 18.28 -2.15 -13.28
C THR A 48 17.47 -1.13 -14.07
N THR A 49 16.17 -1.37 -14.26
CA THR A 49 15.29 -0.44 -15.00
C THR A 49 14.83 0.74 -14.15
N LEU A 50 14.59 0.52 -12.85
CA LEU A 50 13.93 1.48 -11.97
C LEU A 50 14.92 2.29 -11.12
N ALA A 51 16.08 1.73 -10.74
CA ALA A 51 17.07 2.41 -9.92
C ALA A 51 18.30 2.79 -10.74
N LYS A 52 18.49 4.10 -10.96
CA LYS A 52 19.62 4.64 -11.73
C LYS A 52 20.81 5.04 -10.86
N THR A 53 20.61 5.19 -9.56
CA THR A 53 21.66 5.52 -8.59
C THR A 53 21.85 4.41 -7.55
N THR A 54 22.98 4.41 -6.86
CA THR A 54 23.27 3.45 -5.79
C THR A 54 22.36 3.62 -4.57
N VAL A 55 21.95 4.86 -4.29
CA VAL A 55 20.99 5.18 -3.22
C VAL A 55 19.60 4.64 -3.57
N ASP A 56 19.14 4.90 -4.80
CA ASP A 56 17.88 4.39 -5.32
C ASP A 56 17.85 2.86 -5.32
N ARG A 57 19.01 2.23 -5.58
CA ARG A 57 19.12 0.78 -5.60
C ARG A 57 18.89 0.17 -4.22
N ALA A 58 19.43 0.78 -3.17
CA ALA A 58 19.20 0.34 -1.80
C ALA A 58 17.71 0.46 -1.39
N LEU A 59 17.08 1.59 -1.71
CA LEU A 59 15.64 1.82 -1.45
C LEU A 59 14.77 0.82 -2.23
N PHE A 60 15.10 0.58 -3.50
CA PHE A 60 14.43 -0.42 -4.32
C PHE A 60 14.56 -1.83 -3.73
N ASP A 61 15.77 -2.23 -3.31
CA ASP A 61 16.02 -3.59 -2.81
C ASP A 61 15.23 -3.85 -1.52
N GLU A 62 15.13 -2.87 -0.63
CA GLU A 62 14.31 -2.94 0.59
C GLU A 62 12.81 -3.02 0.28
N ALA A 63 12.31 -2.16 -0.60
CA ALA A 63 10.91 -2.13 -1.00
C ALA A 63 10.49 -3.40 -1.74
N PHE A 64 11.35 -3.92 -2.62
CA PHE A 64 11.14 -5.19 -3.31
C PHE A 64 11.04 -6.34 -2.32
N ASP A 65 11.96 -6.42 -1.36
CA ASP A 65 11.93 -7.51 -0.39
C ASP A 65 10.72 -7.46 0.53
N HIS A 66 10.25 -6.26 0.88
CA HIS A 66 9.05 -6.07 1.69
C HIS A 66 7.77 -6.43 0.93
N PHE A 67 7.61 -5.94 -0.31
CA PHE A 67 6.44 -6.20 -1.15
C PHE A 67 6.33 -7.69 -1.53
N PHE A 68 7.44 -8.29 -1.96
CA PHE A 68 7.46 -9.69 -2.41
C PHE A 68 7.61 -10.70 -1.28
N ARG A 69 7.85 -10.28 -0.03
CA ARG A 69 7.77 -11.17 1.15
C ARG A 69 6.36 -11.73 1.34
N PHE A 70 5.33 -10.95 1.04
CA PHE A 70 3.93 -11.35 1.23
C PHE A 70 3.38 -12.18 0.06
N SER A 71 3.81 -11.91 -1.17
CA SER A 71 3.35 -12.66 -2.34
C SER A 71 4.01 -14.02 -2.52
N SER A 72 5.04 -14.33 -1.72
CA SER A 72 5.74 -15.63 -1.73
C SER A 72 4.87 -16.81 -1.24
N PHE A 73 3.63 -16.58 -0.79
CA PHE A 73 2.72 -17.64 -0.32
C PHE A 73 1.37 -17.74 -1.04
N GLU A 74 0.98 -16.81 -1.91
CA GLU A 74 -0.30 -16.93 -2.64
C GLU A 74 -0.19 -17.71 -3.97
N ASN A 75 1.02 -18.04 -4.44
CA ASN A 75 1.21 -18.75 -5.73
C ASN A 75 2.06 -20.04 -5.65
N LEU A 76 2.30 -20.59 -4.45
CA LEU A 76 3.07 -21.85 -4.29
C LEU A 76 2.26 -23.04 -3.74
N ALA A 77 0.93 -23.02 -3.86
CA ALA A 77 0.08 -24.19 -3.65
C ALA A 77 -0.98 -24.22 -4.77
N ALA A 78 -0.98 -25.10 -5.76
CA ALA A 78 -0.27 -26.34 -6.07
C ALA A 78 -0.60 -26.72 -7.54
N PRO A 79 -0.19 -27.89 -8.08
CA PRO A 79 1.17 -28.43 -8.22
C PRO A 79 1.49 -28.78 -9.69
N GLY A 80 2.77 -28.95 -10.02
CA GLY A 80 3.14 -29.60 -11.29
C GLY A 80 4.62 -29.54 -11.63
N GLY A 81 5.35 -30.61 -11.30
CA GLY A 81 6.52 -31.03 -12.06
C GLY A 81 7.86 -30.41 -11.65
N ALA A 82 8.54 -31.07 -10.72
CA ALA A 82 9.99 -31.04 -10.69
C ALA A 82 10.53 -31.55 -12.04
N VAL A 83 11.26 -30.72 -12.78
CA VAL A 83 12.07 -31.17 -13.92
C VAL A 83 13.46 -30.56 -13.81
N ARG A 84 14.43 -31.43 -13.51
CA ARG A 84 15.85 -31.27 -13.82
C ARG A 84 16.03 -31.41 -15.34
N PRO A 85 16.89 -30.64 -16.02
CA PRO A 85 17.20 -30.91 -17.42
C PRO A 85 18.36 -31.91 -17.52
N GLY A 86 18.19 -32.96 -18.33
CA GLY A 86 19.32 -33.78 -18.79
C GLY A 86 18.98 -35.18 -19.27
N VAL A 87 18.81 -35.31 -20.59
CA VAL A 87 19.11 -36.49 -21.45
C VAL A 87 18.04 -37.60 -21.56
N GLN A 88 17.44 -37.67 -22.77
CA GLN A 88 16.90 -38.87 -23.44
C GLN A 88 17.98 -39.39 -24.43
N PRO A 89 17.95 -40.62 -25.02
CA PRO A 89 16.74 -41.34 -25.48
C PRO A 89 16.78 -42.89 -25.49
N GLY A 90 15.63 -43.53 -25.76
CA GLY A 90 15.60 -44.86 -26.39
C GLY A 90 14.37 -45.74 -26.13
N ALA A 91 13.66 -46.05 -27.22
CA ALA A 91 12.95 -47.29 -27.57
C ALA A 91 11.53 -47.61 -27.04
N ASP A 92 10.60 -47.57 -28.02
CA ASP A 92 9.65 -48.61 -28.45
C ASP A 92 8.36 -49.00 -27.69
N ALA A 93 7.35 -49.19 -28.56
CA ALA A 93 6.17 -50.07 -28.51
C ALA A 93 4.85 -49.55 -27.89
N THR A 94 3.90 -49.25 -28.78
CA THR A 94 2.43 -49.47 -28.62
C THR A 94 2.10 -50.91 -29.06
N PRO A 95 0.85 -51.45 -28.96
CA PRO A 95 -0.39 -51.01 -28.27
C PRO A 95 -1.15 -52.15 -27.52
N ALA A 96 -2.25 -51.82 -26.82
CA ALA A 96 -3.61 -52.40 -27.02
C ALA A 96 -4.47 -52.64 -25.74
N GLN A 97 -5.79 -52.41 -25.93
CA GLN A 97 -7.00 -52.97 -25.26
C GLN A 97 -7.70 -52.22 -24.10
N ASP A 98 -8.90 -51.71 -24.42
CA ASP A 98 -10.10 -51.52 -23.56
C ASP A 98 -10.86 -52.86 -23.35
N PRO A 99 -12.01 -52.95 -22.62
CA PRO A 99 -12.35 -52.60 -21.22
C PRO A 99 -13.05 -53.83 -20.52
N PRO A 100 -13.71 -53.78 -19.32
CA PRO A 100 -15.09 -53.23 -19.19
C PRO A 100 -15.52 -52.67 -17.79
N GLU A 101 -16.61 -51.89 -17.86
CA GLU A 101 -17.74 -51.68 -16.93
C GLU A 101 -17.66 -52.04 -15.43
N GLN A 102 -18.07 -51.07 -14.58
CA GLN A 102 -19.28 -51.19 -13.73
C GLN A 102 -19.62 -49.88 -12.99
N SER A 103 -20.87 -49.42 -13.15
CA SER A 103 -21.56 -48.53 -12.21
C SER A 103 -22.27 -49.37 -11.13
N PRO A 104 -22.60 -48.79 -9.95
CA PRO A 104 -24.02 -48.46 -9.76
C PRO A 104 -24.32 -47.15 -9.00
N LYS A 105 -25.53 -46.66 -9.25
CA LYS A 105 -26.30 -45.60 -8.59
C LYS A 105 -26.68 -45.95 -7.13
N ASN A 106 -26.84 -44.95 -6.26
CA ASN A 106 -28.12 -44.63 -5.58
C ASN A 106 -28.00 -43.39 -4.66
N GLN A 107 -28.78 -42.34 -4.92
CA GLN A 107 -30.04 -41.93 -4.22
C GLN A 107 -29.77 -41.12 -2.94
N THR A 108 -29.93 -39.79 -2.96
CA THR A 108 -31.17 -39.03 -2.65
C THR A 108 -31.82 -39.42 -1.31
N ALA A 109 -31.72 -38.53 -0.33
CA ALA A 109 -32.70 -38.38 0.74
C ALA A 109 -33.04 -36.89 0.88
N THR A 110 -34.30 -36.61 0.55
CA THR A 110 -35.01 -35.34 0.70
C THR A 110 -35.81 -35.35 2.00
N GLY A 111 -35.95 -34.19 2.64
CA GLY A 111 -36.98 -33.88 3.66
C GLY A 111 -36.38 -33.01 4.76
N SER A 112 -36.99 -31.93 5.26
CA SER A 112 -38.28 -31.26 5.10
C SER A 112 -38.16 -29.95 5.92
N GLY A 113 -38.42 -28.75 5.41
CA GLY A 113 -39.74 -28.10 5.50
C GLY A 113 -39.98 -27.33 6.83
N GLY A 114 -39.93 -25.99 6.80
CA GLY A 114 -40.48 -25.12 7.87
C GLY A 114 -39.89 -23.70 7.92
N PRO A 115 -40.67 -22.62 8.14
CA PRO A 115 -40.50 -21.35 7.44
C PRO A 115 -39.90 -20.20 8.27
N GLY A 116 -39.28 -19.24 7.58
CA GLY A 116 -39.07 -17.88 8.09
C GLY A 116 -37.65 -17.56 8.60
N GLY A 117 -37.06 -16.49 8.05
CA GLY A 117 -36.00 -15.74 8.73
C GLY A 117 -34.59 -15.82 8.17
N CYS A 118 -34.39 -15.78 6.84
CA CYS A 118 -33.04 -15.60 6.27
C CYS A 118 -32.62 -14.12 6.26
N GLN A 119 -32.68 -13.45 7.40
CA GLN A 119 -32.08 -12.13 7.66
C GLN A 119 -31.71 -12.03 9.14
N GLY A 120 -30.82 -12.92 9.57
CA GLY A 120 -30.26 -12.95 10.93
C GLY A 120 -28.93 -13.68 11.08
N SER A 121 -28.40 -14.26 10.00
CA SER A 121 -27.29 -15.22 10.08
C SER A 121 -25.91 -14.62 10.38
N GLY A 122 -25.69 -13.31 10.22
CA GLY A 122 -24.35 -12.73 10.39
C GLY A 122 -23.86 -12.74 11.84
N GLY A 123 -24.78 -12.63 12.80
CA GLY A 123 -24.48 -12.47 14.22
C GLY A 123 -24.27 -13.78 14.97
N GLN A 124 -25.21 -14.70 14.77
CA GLN A 124 -25.09 -16.08 15.24
C GLN A 124 -23.86 -16.74 14.61
N ALA A 125 -23.52 -16.38 13.37
CA ALA A 125 -22.26 -16.81 12.77
C ALA A 125 -21.05 -16.25 13.51
N LEU A 126 -21.02 -14.97 13.92
CA LEU A 126 -19.87 -14.39 14.62
C LEU A 126 -19.70 -14.95 16.03
N SER A 127 -20.77 -15.11 16.81
CA SER A 127 -20.68 -15.67 18.16
C SER A 127 -20.24 -17.13 18.14
N GLN A 128 -20.75 -17.92 17.20
CA GLN A 128 -20.35 -19.31 17.02
C GLN A 128 -18.89 -19.43 16.55
N LEU A 129 -18.46 -18.55 15.65
CA LEU A 129 -17.08 -18.47 15.17
C LEU A 129 -16.11 -18.13 16.31
N LEU A 130 -16.47 -17.16 17.15
CA LEU A 130 -15.69 -16.77 18.33
C LEU A 130 -15.57 -17.89 19.37
N LEU A 131 -16.66 -18.61 19.63
CA LEU A 131 -16.68 -19.72 20.58
C LEU A 131 -15.98 -20.98 20.02
N SER A 132 -16.03 -21.19 18.70
CA SER A 132 -15.35 -22.30 18.05
C SER A 132 -13.82 -22.18 18.09
N GLY A 133 -13.28 -20.96 18.29
CA GLY A 133 -11.84 -20.70 18.33
C GLY A 133 -11.14 -20.84 16.97
N ASP A 134 -11.90 -20.91 15.86
CA ASP A 134 -11.33 -21.01 14.52
C ASP A 134 -10.74 -19.65 14.07
N SER A 135 -9.45 -19.48 14.36
CA SER A 135 -8.70 -18.26 14.03
C SER A 135 -8.57 -18.03 12.53
N ALA A 136 -8.59 -19.09 11.71
CA ALA A 136 -8.49 -18.97 10.26
C ALA A 136 -9.80 -18.44 9.66
N ALA A 137 -10.93 -18.97 10.10
CA ALA A 137 -12.25 -18.47 9.69
C ALA A 137 -12.49 -17.03 10.19
N LEU A 138 -12.05 -16.70 11.41
CA LEU A 138 -12.08 -15.33 11.94
C LEU A 138 -11.21 -14.36 11.15
N ALA A 139 -9.99 -14.74 10.82
CA ALA A 139 -9.11 -13.92 9.99
C ALA A 139 -9.73 -13.65 8.62
N LYS A 140 -10.32 -14.67 7.98
CA LYS A 140 -11.00 -14.53 6.68
C LYS A 140 -12.19 -13.56 6.76
N ARG A 141 -13.07 -13.74 7.76
CA ARG A 141 -14.22 -12.85 7.95
C ARG A 141 -13.81 -11.41 8.27
N MET A 142 -12.75 -11.23 9.07
CA MET A 142 -12.18 -9.92 9.38
C MET A 142 -11.60 -9.25 8.13
N GLN A 143 -10.93 -10.00 7.24
CA GLN A 143 -10.43 -9.48 5.97
C GLN A 143 -11.56 -9.07 5.02
N GLU A 144 -12.63 -9.87 4.94
CA GLU A 144 -13.83 -9.54 4.16
C GLU A 144 -14.49 -8.25 4.69
N ALA A 145 -14.72 -8.15 6.00
CA ALA A 145 -15.27 -6.95 6.64
C ALA A 145 -14.37 -5.72 6.44
N ALA A 146 -13.05 -5.89 6.49
CA ALA A 146 -12.10 -4.83 6.21
C ALA A 146 -12.16 -4.34 4.76
N ARG A 147 -12.40 -5.23 3.79
CA ARG A 147 -12.61 -4.88 2.38
C ARG A 147 -13.94 -4.14 2.18
N GLU A 148 -15.02 -4.61 2.80
CA GLU A 148 -16.34 -3.94 2.76
C GLU A 148 -16.28 -2.50 3.30
N VAL A 149 -15.49 -2.27 4.35
CA VAL A 149 -15.32 -0.96 4.99
C VAL A 149 -14.33 -0.06 4.24
N GLY A 150 -13.53 -0.60 3.34
CA GLY A 150 -12.49 0.16 2.61
C GLY A 150 -11.21 0.40 3.41
N LEU A 151 -10.82 -0.53 4.29
CA LEU A 151 -9.62 -0.42 5.14
C LEU A 151 -8.30 -0.29 4.35
N THR A 152 -8.30 -0.71 3.08
CA THR A 152 -7.14 -0.62 2.17
C THR A 152 -6.56 0.79 2.12
N ASP A 153 -7.38 1.81 2.42
CA ASP A 153 -7.05 3.23 2.39
C ASP A 153 -6.90 3.84 3.80
N ILE A 154 -6.30 3.14 4.76
CA ILE A 154 -5.93 3.78 6.04
C ILE A 154 -4.61 4.52 5.90
N TRP A 155 -4.67 5.83 6.16
CA TRP A 155 -3.54 6.75 6.01
C TRP A 155 -3.15 7.42 7.33
N PHE A 156 -4.11 7.61 8.23
CA PHE A 156 -3.93 8.40 9.45
C PHE A 156 -4.14 7.57 10.72
N PHE A 157 -3.26 7.75 11.71
CA PHE A 157 -3.38 7.06 13.00
C PHE A 157 -4.66 7.47 13.78
N THR A 158 -5.15 8.69 13.58
CA THR A 158 -6.38 9.20 14.22
C THR A 158 -7.62 8.46 13.73
N GLN A 159 -7.58 7.89 12.53
CA GLN A 159 -8.66 7.09 11.96
C GLN A 159 -8.69 5.65 12.49
N LYS A 160 -7.66 5.23 13.24
CA LYS A 160 -7.56 3.88 13.81
C LYS A 160 -8.82 3.49 14.59
N GLY A 161 -9.29 4.36 15.48
CA GLY A 161 -10.48 4.10 16.29
C GLY A 161 -11.74 3.96 15.44
N PHE A 162 -11.92 4.87 14.47
CA PHE A 162 -13.06 4.87 13.55
C PHE A 162 -13.15 3.57 12.74
N TYR A 163 -12.05 3.16 12.12
CA TYR A 163 -12.03 1.94 11.32
C TYR A 163 -12.11 0.67 12.18
N THR A 164 -11.52 0.67 13.38
CA THR A 164 -11.68 -0.44 14.33
C THR A 164 -13.16 -0.68 14.64
N GLN A 165 -13.91 0.40 14.92
CA GLN A 165 -15.35 0.32 15.19
C GLN A 165 -16.15 -0.11 13.95
N LYS A 166 -15.88 0.48 12.78
CA LYS A 166 -16.57 0.12 11.53
C LYS A 166 -16.38 -1.34 11.14
N ILE A 167 -15.16 -1.86 11.28
CA ILE A 167 -14.88 -3.28 10.97
C ILE A 167 -15.65 -4.19 11.92
N GLN A 168 -15.72 -3.85 13.21
CA GLN A 168 -16.51 -4.63 14.16
C GLN A 168 -18.01 -4.63 13.82
N GLN A 169 -18.56 -3.46 13.46
CA GLN A 169 -19.94 -3.36 12.99
C GLN A 169 -20.18 -4.23 11.75
N ALA A 170 -19.31 -4.14 10.75
CA ALA A 170 -19.40 -4.94 9.52
C ALA A 170 -19.27 -6.44 9.79
N MET A 171 -18.49 -6.86 10.80
CA MET A 171 -18.39 -8.25 11.23
C MET A 171 -19.66 -8.79 11.91
N GLY A 172 -20.53 -7.90 12.42
CA GLY A 172 -21.78 -8.29 13.09
C GLY A 172 -21.81 -8.04 14.60
N LEU A 173 -21.01 -7.09 15.11
CA LEU A 173 -20.95 -6.75 16.55
C LEU A 173 -22.34 -6.49 17.16
N GLU A 174 -23.24 -5.84 16.42
CA GLU A 174 -24.58 -5.50 16.93
C GLU A 174 -25.40 -6.73 17.33
N LEU A 175 -25.26 -7.82 16.57
CA LEU A 175 -25.98 -9.05 16.85
C LEU A 175 -25.33 -9.82 18.00
N LEU A 176 -23.99 -9.81 18.07
CA LEU A 176 -23.26 -10.32 19.24
C LEU A 176 -23.68 -9.60 20.54
N ASP A 177 -23.84 -8.27 20.48
CA ASP A 177 -24.28 -7.47 21.64
C ASP A 177 -25.73 -7.78 22.06
N ARG A 178 -26.61 -8.11 21.10
CA ARG A 178 -27.97 -8.60 21.39
C ARG A 178 -27.93 -9.96 22.07
N GLU A 179 -27.15 -10.91 21.54
CA GLU A 179 -27.00 -12.24 22.15
C GLU A 179 -26.44 -12.19 23.57
N ILE A 180 -25.44 -11.33 23.82
CA ILE A 180 -24.91 -11.09 25.17
C ILE A 180 -26.02 -10.55 26.09
N SER A 181 -26.85 -9.63 25.59
CA SER A 181 -27.94 -9.05 26.35
C SER A 181 -29.04 -10.06 26.67
N ASP A 182 -29.39 -10.93 25.72
CA ASP A 182 -30.38 -11.99 25.91
C ASP A 182 -29.88 -13.08 26.87
N ALA A 183 -28.60 -13.47 26.76
CA ALA A 183 -27.96 -14.40 27.68
C ALA A 183 -27.92 -13.87 29.12
N LYS A 184 -27.77 -12.55 29.32
CA LYS A 184 -27.85 -11.92 30.65
C LYS A 184 -29.25 -11.91 31.24
N ARG A 185 -30.28 -11.78 30.39
CA ARG A 185 -31.69 -11.81 30.83
C ARG A 185 -32.12 -13.21 31.25
N GLN A 186 -31.54 -14.23 30.62
CA GLN A 186 -31.78 -15.64 30.99
C GLN A 186 -30.92 -15.99 32.21
N THR A 187 -31.55 -16.11 33.38
CA THR A 187 -30.89 -16.47 34.66
C THR A 187 -30.21 -17.85 34.64
N LEU A 188 -30.46 -18.67 33.62
CA LEU A 188 -29.98 -20.05 33.48
C LEU A 188 -28.56 -20.16 32.87
N ALA A 189 -27.99 -19.10 32.29
CA ALA A 189 -26.70 -19.19 31.60
C ALA A 189 -25.73 -18.01 31.88
N PRO A 190 -25.42 -17.70 33.16
CA PRO A 190 -24.50 -16.61 33.49
C PRO A 190 -23.07 -16.82 32.97
N GLU A 191 -22.63 -18.07 32.87
CA GLU A 191 -21.31 -18.43 32.34
C GLU A 191 -21.18 -18.11 30.85
N ARG A 192 -22.22 -18.43 30.05
CA ARG A 192 -22.22 -18.16 28.60
C ARG A 192 -22.15 -16.66 28.28
N ALA A 193 -22.82 -15.84 29.09
CA ALA A 193 -22.74 -14.38 28.94
C ALA A 193 -21.31 -13.87 29.19
N LYS A 194 -20.63 -14.37 30.22
CA LYS A 194 -19.22 -14.01 30.51
C LYS A 194 -18.27 -14.46 29.41
N GLU A 195 -18.47 -15.67 28.88
CA GLU A 195 -17.67 -16.21 27.77
C GLU A 195 -17.77 -15.33 26.53
N LEU A 196 -18.99 -14.96 26.13
CA LEU A 196 -19.22 -14.08 24.97
C LEU A 196 -18.63 -12.67 25.18
N GLU A 197 -18.70 -12.13 26.40
CA GLU A 197 -18.04 -10.84 26.72
C GLU A 197 -16.53 -10.91 26.60
N LEU A 198 -15.92 -12.00 27.06
CA LEU A 198 -14.49 -12.23 26.96
C LEU A 198 -14.09 -12.38 25.48
N ALA A 199 -14.85 -13.15 24.72
CA ALA A 199 -14.64 -13.31 23.29
C ALA A 199 -14.76 -11.99 22.51
N ARG A 200 -15.75 -11.15 22.85
CA ARG A 200 -15.91 -9.79 22.30
C ARG A 200 -14.69 -8.91 22.58
N LYS A 201 -14.16 -8.94 23.81
CA LYS A 201 -12.96 -8.17 24.18
C LYS A 201 -11.74 -8.62 23.37
N LYS A 202 -11.54 -9.94 23.21
CA LYS A 202 -10.47 -10.49 22.36
C LYS A 202 -10.59 -10.04 20.91
N LEU A 203 -11.80 -10.13 20.34
CA LEU A 203 -12.06 -9.65 18.98
C LEU A 203 -11.69 -8.17 18.82
N PHE A 204 -12.01 -7.34 19.81
CA PHE A 204 -11.67 -5.92 19.79
C PHE A 204 -10.16 -5.70 19.69
N GLU A 205 -9.38 -6.41 20.49
CA GLU A 205 -7.92 -6.35 20.47
C GLU A 205 -7.35 -6.85 19.15
N GLU A 206 -7.89 -7.95 18.60
CA GLU A 206 -7.46 -8.50 17.32
C GLU A 206 -7.70 -7.55 16.15
N VAL A 207 -8.90 -6.96 16.05
CA VAL A 207 -9.22 -5.97 15.01
C VAL A 207 -8.33 -4.75 15.15
N ARG A 208 -8.13 -4.25 16.38
CA ARG A 208 -7.24 -3.11 16.64
C ARG A 208 -5.82 -3.40 16.17
N ASN A 209 -5.28 -4.58 16.50
CA ASN A 209 -3.95 -5.01 16.10
C ASN A 209 -3.86 -5.20 14.57
N PHE A 210 -4.92 -5.70 13.93
CA PHE A 210 -5.00 -5.83 12.49
C PHE A 210 -4.96 -4.48 11.78
N VAL A 211 -5.76 -3.51 12.23
CA VAL A 211 -5.75 -2.13 11.73
C VAL A 211 -4.39 -1.48 11.93
N GLU A 212 -3.73 -1.72 13.06
CA GLU A 212 -2.43 -1.17 13.38
C GLU A 212 -1.31 -1.74 12.48
N ARG A 213 -1.33 -3.05 12.21
CA ARG A 213 -0.43 -3.67 11.22
C ARG A 213 -0.69 -3.15 9.80
N LYS A 214 -1.95 -2.94 9.43
CA LYS A 214 -2.32 -2.38 8.12
C LYS A 214 -1.88 -0.92 7.98
N LEU A 215 -2.04 -0.10 9.02
CA LEU A 215 -1.54 1.26 9.07
C LEU A 215 -0.01 1.29 8.95
N ALA A 216 0.71 0.39 9.63
CA ALA A 216 2.16 0.31 9.51
C ALA A 216 2.62 -0.06 8.08
N LEU A 217 1.84 -0.89 7.36
CA LEU A 217 2.14 -1.34 6.01
C LEU A 217 1.83 -0.28 4.93
N PHE A 218 0.71 0.42 5.06
CA PHE A 218 0.22 1.37 4.04
C PHE A 218 0.50 2.84 4.38
N GLY A 219 0.74 3.16 5.65
CA GLY A 219 0.98 4.53 6.12
C GLY A 219 2.37 5.08 5.80
N THR A 220 3.25 4.33 5.13
CA THR A 220 4.65 4.69 4.93
C THR A 220 4.95 5.48 3.66
N ALA A 221 3.97 5.70 2.77
CA ALA A 221 4.33 5.80 1.37
C ALA A 221 3.52 6.84 0.53
N PRO A 222 2.21 6.68 0.29
CA PRO A 222 1.50 7.62 -0.59
C PRO A 222 0.91 8.85 0.15
N THR A 223 1.17 8.97 1.46
CA THR A 223 0.62 10.00 2.36
C THR A 223 1.35 11.34 2.26
N ARG A 224 2.50 11.46 1.58
CA ARG A 224 3.32 12.69 1.67
C ARG A 224 2.63 13.94 1.13
N GLN A 225 1.93 13.89 0.00
CA GLN A 225 1.30 15.10 -0.57
C GLN A 225 0.05 15.52 0.24
N LEU A 226 -0.79 14.56 0.63
CA LEU A 226 -1.96 14.85 1.46
C LEU A 226 -1.58 15.22 2.90
N HIS A 227 -0.51 14.63 3.44
CA HIS A 227 0.09 15.04 4.70
C HIS A 227 0.71 16.42 4.57
N ASP A 228 1.40 16.72 3.47
CA ASP A 228 1.94 18.05 3.22
C ASP A 228 0.81 19.07 3.06
N ASP A 229 -0.30 18.74 2.41
CA ASP A 229 -1.47 19.63 2.24
C ASP A 229 -2.24 19.80 3.55
N PHE A 230 -2.33 18.75 4.36
CA PHE A 230 -2.87 18.83 5.72
C PHE A 230 -1.99 19.70 6.63
N LEU A 231 -0.67 19.48 6.63
CA LEU A 231 0.28 20.31 7.37
C LEU A 231 0.30 21.76 6.86
N GLN A 232 0.01 22.00 5.58
CA GLN A 232 -0.15 23.34 5.01
C GLN A 232 -1.42 24.05 5.50
N THR A 233 -2.48 23.30 5.79
CA THR A 233 -3.79 23.86 6.19
C THR A 233 -4.01 23.89 7.69
N GLN A 234 -3.25 23.10 8.47
CA GLN A 234 -3.37 23.02 9.91
C GLN A 234 -2.69 24.21 10.62
N LYS A 235 -3.25 24.63 11.76
CA LYS A 235 -2.63 25.68 12.60
C LYS A 235 -1.32 25.15 13.19
N LEU A 236 -0.27 25.97 13.14
CA LEU A 236 1.07 25.64 13.68
C LEU A 236 1.05 25.18 15.15
N SER A 237 0.10 25.69 15.95
CA SER A 237 -0.10 25.31 17.35
C SER A 237 -0.53 23.85 17.54
N ASN A 238 -1.15 23.24 16.54
CA ASN A 238 -1.77 21.92 16.63
C ASN A 238 -0.91 20.82 15.97
N ILE A 239 0.29 21.18 15.48
CA ILE A 239 1.15 20.24 14.76
C ILE A 239 2.05 19.54 15.78
N GLU A 240 2.14 18.23 15.66
CA GLU A 240 2.95 17.43 16.56
C GLU A 240 4.44 17.57 16.26
N LYS A 241 5.29 17.40 17.28
CA LYS A 241 6.76 17.51 17.15
C LYS A 241 7.34 16.56 16.09
N ARG A 242 6.69 15.41 15.85
CA ARG A 242 7.11 14.43 14.82
C ARG A 242 7.07 15.02 13.40
N ASP A 243 6.17 15.96 13.16
CA ASP A 243 5.92 16.53 11.83
C ASP A 243 6.70 17.83 11.57
N PHE A 244 7.42 18.35 12.58
CA PHE A 244 8.16 19.61 12.48
C PHE A 244 9.25 19.57 11.41
N ALA A 245 9.99 18.46 11.29
CA ALA A 245 11.02 18.31 10.27
C ALA A 245 10.43 18.44 8.85
N ARG A 246 9.29 17.81 8.60
CA ARG A 246 8.58 17.90 7.30
C ARG A 246 7.98 19.28 7.09
N MET A 247 7.38 19.87 8.12
CA MET A 247 6.82 21.20 8.07
C MET A 247 7.88 22.28 7.76
N HIS A 248 9.09 22.18 8.31
CA HIS A 248 10.19 23.07 7.94
C HIS A 248 10.53 23.00 6.45
N VAL A 249 10.51 21.80 5.85
CA VAL A 249 10.71 21.63 4.41
C VAL A 249 9.60 22.32 3.62
N ILE A 250 8.33 22.12 4.00
CA ILE A 250 7.17 22.77 3.35
C ILE A 250 7.27 24.30 3.46
N VAL A 251 7.50 24.82 4.67
CA VAL A 251 7.61 26.26 4.94
C VAL A 251 8.78 26.86 4.16
N SER A 252 9.93 26.19 4.06
CA SER A 252 11.06 26.67 3.26
C SER A 252 10.69 26.79 1.77
N LYS A 253 9.93 25.85 1.21
CA LYS A 253 9.44 25.90 -0.18
C LYS A 253 8.43 27.04 -0.38
N ILE A 254 7.57 27.31 0.59
CA ILE A 254 6.60 28.41 0.54
C ILE A 254 7.33 29.75 0.67
N ALA A 255 8.25 29.87 1.63
CA ALA A 255 9.06 31.06 1.84
C ALA A 255 9.90 31.39 0.60
N LYS A 256 10.49 30.39 -0.06
CA LYS A 256 11.22 30.56 -1.32
C LYS A 256 10.30 31.07 -2.44
N ARG A 257 9.13 30.47 -2.62
CA ARG A 257 8.12 30.95 -3.59
C ARG A 257 7.66 32.38 -3.31
N LEU A 258 7.47 32.72 -2.04
CA LEU A 258 7.10 34.06 -1.61
C LEU A 258 8.23 35.06 -1.88
N ALA A 259 9.46 34.69 -1.53
CA ALA A 259 10.65 35.48 -1.78
C ALA A 259 10.84 35.70 -3.28
N ASP A 260 10.69 34.70 -4.13
CA ASP A 260 10.81 34.84 -5.58
C ASP A 260 9.73 35.78 -6.14
N ARG A 261 8.47 35.62 -5.68
CA ARG A 261 7.33 36.46 -6.10
C ARG A 261 7.48 37.91 -5.69
N HIS A 262 7.93 38.17 -4.46
CA HIS A 262 8.11 39.52 -3.93
C HIS A 262 9.54 40.05 -4.13
N SER A 263 10.44 39.25 -4.70
CA SER A 263 11.77 39.72 -5.04
C SER A 263 11.60 40.84 -6.03
N ARG A 264 12.10 42.03 -5.68
CA ARG A 264 12.13 43.14 -6.62
C ARG A 264 12.97 42.68 -7.79
N ARG A 265 12.33 42.51 -8.95
CA ARG A 265 13.01 42.23 -10.21
C ARG A 265 14.00 43.38 -10.42
N LYS A 266 15.28 43.16 -10.11
CA LYS A 266 16.33 44.14 -10.39
C LYS A 266 16.28 44.33 -11.90
N LYS A 267 15.76 45.48 -12.35
CA LYS A 267 15.94 45.92 -13.72
C LYS A 267 17.44 46.07 -13.90
N GLN A 268 18.08 45.04 -14.44
CA GLN A 268 19.42 45.17 -14.97
C GLN A 268 19.27 46.23 -16.06
N ARG A 269 19.77 47.45 -15.81
CA ARG A 269 19.79 48.46 -16.86
C ARG A 269 20.62 47.84 -17.96
N VAL A 270 19.96 47.42 -19.04
CA VAL A 270 20.61 47.09 -20.30
C VAL A 270 21.14 48.42 -20.79
N ARG A 271 22.35 48.77 -20.33
CA ARG A 271 22.99 50.04 -20.67
C ARG A 271 23.45 50.04 -22.14
N GLY A 272 23.42 48.89 -22.82
CA GLY A 272 23.91 48.72 -24.18
C GLY A 272 25.35 48.20 -24.20
N GLN A 273 26.04 48.33 -25.33
CA GLN A 273 27.47 47.99 -25.42
C GLN A 273 28.32 49.19 -24.99
N LEU A 274 29.35 48.99 -24.16
CA LEU A 274 30.23 50.08 -23.77
C LEU A 274 30.93 50.66 -25.01
N ASP A 275 30.79 51.96 -25.26
CA ASP A 275 31.57 52.65 -26.30
C ASP A 275 32.98 52.86 -25.76
N PHE A 276 33.84 51.85 -25.96
CA PHE A 276 35.21 51.85 -25.47
C PHE A 276 35.99 53.07 -25.94
N ARG A 277 35.81 53.50 -27.19
CA ARG A 277 36.56 54.63 -27.76
C ARG A 277 36.17 55.94 -27.07
N LYS A 278 34.88 56.18 -26.89
CA LYS A 278 34.38 57.39 -26.22
C LYS A 278 34.74 57.40 -24.75
N THR A 279 34.63 56.24 -24.09
CA THR A 279 34.96 56.04 -22.67
C THR A 279 36.46 56.27 -22.41
N LEU A 280 37.35 55.65 -23.19
CA LEU A 280 38.80 55.83 -23.01
C LEU A 280 39.24 57.27 -23.27
N ARG A 281 38.69 57.90 -24.32
CA ARG A 281 39.05 59.29 -24.68
C ARG A 281 38.66 60.29 -23.61
N LYS A 282 37.50 60.11 -22.96
CA LYS A 282 37.05 61.02 -21.90
C LYS A 282 37.79 60.82 -20.58
N ASN A 283 38.23 59.59 -20.31
CA ASN A 283 39.00 59.26 -19.10
C ASN A 283 40.52 59.28 -19.30
N ALA A 284 41.01 59.85 -20.41
CA ALA A 284 42.45 59.97 -20.65
C ALA A 284 43.15 60.80 -19.57
N ALA A 285 42.44 61.76 -18.95
CA ALA A 285 42.93 62.53 -17.80
C ALA A 285 43.08 61.70 -16.51
N TYR A 286 42.43 60.54 -16.43
CA TYR A 286 42.47 59.62 -15.29
C TYR A 286 43.35 58.41 -15.55
N ASP A 287 44.37 58.54 -16.40
CA ASP A 287 45.32 57.48 -16.74
C ASP A 287 44.63 56.20 -17.29
N GLY A 288 43.52 56.40 -18.01
CA GLY A 288 42.74 55.31 -18.60
C GLY A 288 41.79 54.59 -17.63
N VAL A 289 41.72 55.01 -16.36
CA VAL A 289 40.76 54.47 -15.39
C VAL A 289 39.35 54.95 -15.73
N MET A 290 38.41 54.02 -15.94
CA MET A 290 37.07 54.30 -16.49
C MET A 290 36.09 54.83 -15.43
N PHE A 291 36.25 56.09 -15.00
CA PHE A 291 35.30 56.75 -14.10
C PHE A 291 34.02 57.19 -14.82
N GLU A 292 34.14 57.75 -16.02
CA GLU A 292 33.01 58.16 -16.87
C GLU A 292 32.71 57.13 -17.97
N THR A 293 31.69 56.28 -17.79
CA THR A 293 31.34 55.22 -18.76
C THR A 293 30.24 55.64 -19.73
N PHE A 294 30.48 55.48 -21.04
CA PHE A 294 29.52 55.81 -22.10
C PHE A 294 29.09 54.54 -22.84
N TRP A 295 27.81 54.47 -23.20
CA TRP A 295 27.19 53.27 -23.76
C TRP A 295 26.48 53.57 -25.09
N ARG A 296 26.45 52.59 -26.01
CA ARG A 296 25.74 52.59 -27.29
C ARG A 296 24.50 51.73 -27.24
#